data_AF-A0A2D5MN38-F1
#
_entry.id   AF-A0A2D5MN38-F1
#
_cell.length_a   1.000
_cell.length_b   1.000
_cell.length_c   1.000
_cell.angle_alpha   90.00
_cell.angle_beta   90.00
_cell.angle_gamma   90.00
#
_symmetry.space_group_name_H-M   'P 1'
#
loop_
_entity.id
_entity.type
_entity.pdbx_description
1 polymer ?
#
loop_
_entity_poly.entity_id
_entity_poly.type
_entity_poly.pdbx_seq_one_letter_code
_entity_poly.pdbx_strand_id
1 'polypeptide(L)' 'MSNQRKGNYQSKPDGMTNEMGTLKFFKIAQQVLEKEGKTDEAFNFEQMVDWLQSGKSLPKTEEDVIKALGI' A
#
# COMPACT_ATOMS: atom_id res chain seq x y z
N MET A 1 19.66 38.69 25.96
CA MET A 1 20.02 38.17 24.61
C MET A 1 19.36 36.82 24.45
N SER A 2 18.28 36.73 23.66
CA SER A 2 17.56 35.47 23.41
C SER A 2 18.38 34.60 22.47
N ASN A 3 18.81 33.42 22.94
CA ASN A 3 19.62 32.49 22.16
C ASN A 3 18.75 31.43 21.46
N GLN A 4 17.55 31.80 21.02
CA GLN A 4 16.62 30.87 20.40
C GLN A 4 16.99 30.68 18.93
N ARG A 5 17.54 29.51 18.60
CA ARG A 5 17.78 29.10 17.21
C ARG A 5 16.44 29.01 16.47
N LYS A 6 16.33 29.66 15.31
CA LYS A 6 15.18 29.55 14.41
C LYS A 6 14.97 28.07 14.09
N GLY A 7 13.86 27.49 14.53
CA GLY A 7 13.55 26.10 14.23
C GLY A 7 13.43 25.91 12.73
N ASN A 8 14.20 24.98 12.17
CA ASN A 8 14.01 24.54 10.79
C ASN A 8 12.65 23.84 10.71
N TYR A 9 11.62 24.58 10.30
CA TYR A 9 10.39 23.98 9.82
C TYR A 9 10.70 23.32 8.49
N GLN A 10 11.06 22.04 8.55
CA GLN A 10 10.99 21.18 7.38
C GLN A 10 9.51 20.84 7.22
N SER A 11 8.85 21.42 6.22
CA SER A 11 7.58 20.88 5.75
C SER A 11 7.84 19.40 5.45
N LYS A 12 7.16 18.52 6.17
CA LYS A 12 7.22 17.09 5.87
C LYS A 12 6.94 16.96 4.37
N PRO A 13 7.79 16.29 3.58
CA PRO A 13 7.46 16.04 2.19
C PRO A 13 6.13 15.31 2.20
N ASP A 14 5.16 15.84 1.47
CA ASP A 14 3.77 15.37 1.38
C ASP A 14 3.65 13.96 0.74
N GLY A 15 4.74 13.19 0.70
CA GLY A 15 4.90 11.99 -0.13
C GLY A 15 5.58 10.79 0.53
N MET A 16 5.89 10.81 1.83
CA MET A 16 6.29 9.63 2.61
C MET A 16 5.28 9.52 3.77
N THR A 17 4.38 8.56 3.90
CA THR A 17 4.55 7.10 3.82
C THR A 17 3.13 6.52 3.89
N ASN A 18 2.51 6.17 2.76
CA ASN A 18 1.17 5.54 2.77
C ASN A 18 1.19 4.06 2.36
N GLU A 19 2.38 3.53 2.02
CA GLU A 19 2.59 2.15 1.57
C GLU A 19 2.13 1.11 2.60
N MET A 20 2.42 1.36 3.88
CA MET A 20 1.94 0.52 4.98
C MET A 20 0.41 0.61 5.16
N GLY A 21 -0.18 1.77 4.88
CA GLY A 21 -1.63 1.95 4.87
C GLY A 21 -2.28 1.16 3.74
N THR A 22 -1.69 1.21 2.56
CA THR A 22 -2.11 0.44 1.38
C THR A 22 -2.01 -1.06 1.63
N LEU A 23 -0.90 -1.57 2.18
CA LEU A 23 -0.76 -2.99 2.53
C LEU A 23 -1.85 -3.43 3.53
N LYS A 24 -2.11 -2.64 4.58
CA LYS A 24 -3.17 -2.92 5.56
C LYS A 24 -4.54 -2.93 4.91
N PHE A 25 -4.81 -2.01 3.98
CA PHE A 25 -6.06 -1.98 3.23
C PHE A 25 -6.28 -3.30 2.48
N PHE A 26 -5.30 -3.76 1.70
CA PHE A 26 -5.45 -5.02 0.94
C PHE A 26 -5.66 -6.23 1.86
N LYS A 27 -4.94 -6.33 2.99
CA LYS A 27 -5.15 -7.40 3.98
C LYS A 27 -6.55 -7.40 4.60
N ILE A 28 -7.06 -6.22 4.96
CA ILE A 28 -8.42 -6.10 5.54
C ILE A 28 -9.47 -6.42 4.47
N ALA A 29 -9.30 -5.92 3.26
CA ALA A 29 -10.23 -6.17 2.16
C ALA A 29 -10.31 -7.67 1.82
N GLN A 30 -9.17 -8.36 1.72
CA GLN A 30 -9.11 -9.82 1.58
C GLN A 30 -9.96 -10.52 2.65
N GLN A 31 -9.71 -10.22 3.93
CA GLN A 31 -10.44 -10.85 5.04
C GLN A 31 -11.95 -10.57 5.03
N VAL A 32 -12.37 -9.39 4.57
CA VAL A 32 -13.80 -9.05 4.43
C VAL A 32 -14.42 -9.85 3.30
N LEU A 33 -13.74 -9.95 2.15
CA LEU A 33 -14.21 -10.70 0.99
C LEU A 33 -14.32 -12.20 1.28
N GLU A 34 -13.35 -12.79 1.98
CA GLU A 34 -13.40 -14.19 2.43
C GLU A 34 -14.62 -14.46 3.31
N LYS A 35 -14.94 -13.54 4.24
CA LYS A 35 -16.12 -13.68 5.12
C LYS A 35 -17.45 -13.60 4.37
N GLU A 36 -17.49 -12.81 3.30
CA GLU A 36 -18.66 -12.68 2.42
C GLU A 36 -18.76 -13.82 1.39
N GLY A 37 -17.83 -14.78 1.41
CA GLY A 37 -17.80 -15.90 0.45
C GLY A 37 -17.32 -15.52 -0.96
N LYS A 38 -16.68 -14.36 -1.11
CA LYS A 38 -16.12 -13.82 -2.36
C LYS A 38 -14.66 -14.23 -2.52
N THR A 39 -14.44 -15.53 -2.71
CA THR A 39 -13.10 -16.14 -2.68
C THR A 39 -12.22 -15.69 -3.85
N ASP A 40 -12.81 -15.50 -5.03
CA ASP A 40 -12.06 -15.13 -6.24
C ASP A 40 -11.54 -13.70 -6.12
N GLU A 41 -12.39 -12.78 -5.63
CA GLU A 41 -11.95 -11.42 -5.33
C GLU A 41 -10.93 -11.43 -4.20
N ALA A 42 -11.18 -12.16 -3.10
CA ALA A 42 -10.22 -12.26 -2.01
C ALA A 42 -8.82 -12.69 -2.47
N PHE A 43 -8.76 -13.70 -3.36
CA PHE A 43 -7.51 -14.15 -3.96
C PHE A 43 -6.80 -13.03 -4.73
N ASN A 44 -7.50 -12.24 -5.55
CA ASN A 44 -6.89 -11.08 -6.23
C ASN A 44 -6.27 -10.07 -5.25
N PHE A 45 -6.91 -9.85 -4.09
CA PHE A 45 -6.36 -8.98 -3.05
C PHE A 45 -5.15 -9.60 -2.34
N GLU A 46 -5.11 -10.92 -2.15
CA GLU A 46 -3.95 -11.66 -1.65
C GLU A 46 -2.73 -11.49 -2.58
N GLN A 47 -2.93 -11.65 -3.89
CA GLN A 47 -1.88 -11.44 -4.89
C GLN A 47 -1.28 -10.03 -4.80
N MET A 48 -2.12 -9.01 -4.56
CA MET A 48 -1.67 -7.64 -4.34
C MET A 48 -0.92 -7.46 -3.02
N VAL A 49 -1.31 -8.17 -1.96
CA VAL A 49 -0.57 -8.18 -0.70
C VAL A 49 0.84 -8.73 -0.92
N ASP A 50 0.97 -9.84 -1.64
CA ASP A 50 2.26 -10.47 -1.93
C ASP A 50 3.15 -9.58 -2.80
N TRP A 51 2.58 -8.95 -3.83
CA TRP A 51 3.28 -7.96 -4.65
C TRP A 51 3.87 -6.84 -3.79
N LEU A 52 3.07 -6.24 -2.90
CA LEU A 52 3.54 -5.16 -2.02
C LEU A 52 4.55 -5.64 -0.98
N GLN A 53 4.39 -6.86 -0.45
CA GLN A 53 5.35 -7.46 0.49
C GLN A 53 6.71 -7.75 -0.18
N SER A 54 6.74 -7.96 -1.50
CA SER A 54 7.99 -8.09 -2.25
C SER A 54 8.80 -6.79 -2.38
N GLY A 55 8.34 -5.70 -1.73
CA GLY A 55 8.99 -4.39 -1.75
C GLY A 55 8.69 -3.56 -2.99
N LYS A 56 7.72 -3.99 -3.80
CA LYS A 56 7.27 -3.27 -4.99
C LYS A 56 6.23 -2.21 -4.61
N SER A 57 6.19 -1.13 -5.38
CA SER A 57 5.11 -0.15 -5.29
C SER A 57 3.82 -0.70 -5.90
N LEU A 58 2.69 -0.05 -5.60
CA LEU A 58 1.43 -0.35 -6.29
C LEU A 58 1.62 -0.27 -7.82
N PRO A 59 1.17 -1.27 -8.59
CA PRO A 59 1.32 -1.29 -10.03
C PRO A 59 0.56 -0.12 -10.67
N LYS A 60 1.16 0.47 -11.70
CA LYS A 60 0.63 1.68 -12.38
C LYS A 60 0.36 1.46 -13.85
N THR A 61 0.92 0.41 -14.43
CA THR A 61 0.74 0.01 -15.82
C THR A 61 -0.08 -1.26 -15.89
N GLU A 62 -0.75 -1.49 -17.01
CA GLU A 62 -1.52 -2.71 -17.25
C GLU A 62 -0.63 -3.95 -17.15
N GLU A 63 0.57 -3.92 -17.73
CA GLU A 63 1.54 -5.01 -17.63
C GLU A 63 1.93 -5.35 -16.20
N ASP A 64 2.11 -4.33 -15.34
CA ASP A 64 2.44 -4.55 -13.94
C ASP A 64 1.24 -5.10 -13.17
N VAL A 65 0.02 -4.70 -13.52
CA VAL A 65 -1.21 -5.25 -12.92
C VAL A 65 -1.37 -6.72 -13.30
N ILE A 66 -1.17 -7.08 -14.56
CA ILE A 66 -1.18 -8.46 -15.07
C ILE A 66 -0.18 -9.32 -14.28
N LYS A 67 1.07 -8.85 -14.16
CA LYS A 67 2.12 -9.54 -13.39
C LYS A 67 1.79 -9.64 -11.91
N ALA A 68 1.22 -8.60 -11.31
CA ALA A 68 0.86 -8.58 -9.90
C ALA A 68 -0.29 -9.55 -9.58
N LEU A 69 -1.26 -9.69 -10.49
CA LEU A 69 -2.36 -10.64 -10.34
C LEU A 69 -1.97 -12.07 -10.75
N GLY A 70 -0.89 -12.25 -11.51
CA GLY A 70 -0.41 -13.57 -11.95
C GLY A 70 -1.21 -14.14 -13.11
N ILE A 71 -1.78 -13.26 -13.96
CA ILE A 71 -2.59 -13.60 -15.14
C ILE A 71 -1.83 -13.36 -16.44
#